data_AF-A0A8T3ZZ65-F1
#
_entry.id   AF-A0A8T3ZZ65-F1
#
_cell.length_a   1.000
_cell.length_b   1.000
_cell.length_c   1.000
_cell.angle_alpha   90.00
_cell.angle_beta   90.00
_cell.angle_gamma   90.00
#
_symmetry.space_group_name_H-M   'P 1'
#
loop_
_entity.id
_entity.type
_entity.pdbx_description
1 polymer ?
#
loop_
_entity_poly.entity_id
_entity_poly.type
_entity_poly.pdbx_seq_one_letter_code
_entity_poly.pdbx_strand_id
1 'polypeptide(L)' 'MAHVAKWKYEEVDNLKDLLLKYPVVGVASMEGIPARQLQKMRKLLKGEVLIKMSKKSLMLHAIEKASKEE' A
#
# COMPACT_ATOMS: atom_id res chain seq x y z
N MET A 1 11.89 -22.58 11.33
CA MET A 1 11.24 -21.73 10.30
C MET A 1 10.93 -20.39 10.94
N ALA A 2 11.28 -19.26 10.31
CA ALA A 2 11.06 -17.95 10.90
C ALA A 2 9.56 -17.72 11.14
N HIS A 3 9.17 -17.42 12.37
CA HIS A 3 7.78 -17.10 12.70
C HIS A 3 7.44 -15.73 12.11
N VAL A 4 6.76 -15.72 10.97
CA VAL A 4 6.31 -14.49 10.32
C VAL A 4 5.02 -14.06 11.01
N ALA A 5 5.01 -12.85 11.55
CA ALA A 5 3.86 -12.32 12.24
C ALA A 5 2.63 -12.25 11.31
N LYS A 6 1.48 -12.67 11.82
CA LYS A 6 0.22 -12.78 11.08
C LYS A 6 -0.17 -11.50 10.33
N TRP A 7 0.06 -10.35 10.96
CA TRP A 7 -0.25 -9.03 10.38
C TRP A 7 0.43 -8.77 9.04
N LYS A 8 1.60 -9.39 8.76
CA LYS A 8 2.29 -9.23 7.48
C LYS A 8 1.55 -9.91 6.34
N TYR A 9 0.95 -11.07 6.60
CA TYR A 9 0.12 -11.76 5.61
C TYR A 9 -1.15 -10.97 5.34
N GLU A 10 -1.84 -10.56 6.41
CA GLU A 10 -3.05 -9.74 6.32
C GLU A 10 -2.79 -8.41 5.56
N GLU A 11 -1.66 -7.74 5.83
CA GLU A 11 -1.29 -6.52 5.12
C GLU A 11 -1.00 -6.76 3.63
N VAL A 12 -0.34 -7.87 3.28
CA VAL A 12 -0.09 -8.23 1.87
C VAL A 12 -1.40 -8.52 1.14
N ASP A 13 -2.31 -9.26 1.76
CA ASP A 13 -3.60 -9.58 1.16
C ASP A 13 -4.47 -8.32 1.01
N ASN A 14 -4.48 -7.44 2.01
CA ASN A 14 -5.13 -6.13 1.90
C ASN A 14 -4.56 -5.30 0.74
N LEU A 15 -3.23 -5.25 0.57
CA LEU A 15 -2.62 -4.52 -0.54
C LEU A 15 -2.98 -5.14 -1.89
N LYS A 16 -2.99 -6.47 -1.99
CA LYS A 16 -3.42 -7.19 -3.20
C LYS A 16 -4.85 -6.79 -3.59
N ASP A 17 -5.77 -6.83 -2.64
CA ASP A 17 -7.18 -6.49 -2.88
C ASP A 17 -7.34 -5.04 -3.35
N LEU A 18 -6.55 -4.11 -2.79
CA LEU A 18 -6.53 -2.72 -3.23
C LEU A 18 -5.98 -2.57 -4.66
N LEU A 19 -4.93 -3.31 -5.02
CA LEU A 19 -4.36 -3.29 -6.37
C LEU A 19 -5.35 -3.80 -7.42
N LEU A 20 -6.10 -4.87 -7.13
CA LEU A 20 -7.09 -5.43 -8.04
C LEU A 20 -8.38 -4.59 -8.13
N LYS A 21 -8.73 -3.88 -7.05
CA LYS A 21 -9.97 -3.09 -6.97
C LYS A 21 -9.92 -1.78 -7.77
N TYR A 22 -8.77 -1.13 -7.83
CA TYR A 22 -8.66 0.19 -8.48
C TYR A 22 -7.96 0.09 -9.83
N PRO A 23 -8.49 0.72 -10.89
CA PRO A 23 -7.92 0.63 -12.23
C PRO A 23 -6.61 1.41 -12.39
N VAL A 24 -6.33 2.37 -11.49
CA VAL A 24 -5.15 3.23 -11.54
C VAL A 24 -4.43 3.17 -10.21
N VAL A 25 -3.15 2.81 -10.26
CA VAL A 25 -2.26 2.72 -9.09
C VAL A 25 -1.06 3.64 -9.30
N GLY A 26 -0.81 4.53 -8.33
CA GLY A 26 0.34 5.43 -8.31
C GLY A 26 1.33 5.04 -7.20
N VAL A 27 2.62 5.04 -7.51
CA VAL A 27 3.69 4.81 -6.53
C VAL A 27 4.49 6.10 -6.37
N ALA A 28 4.58 6.60 -5.13
CA ALA A 28 5.31 7.82 -4.80
C ALA A 28 6.24 7.58 -3.60
N SER A 29 7.45 8.15 -3.65
CA SER A 29 8.32 8.22 -2.48
C SER A 29 7.83 9.34 -1.57
N MET A 30 7.64 9.00 -0.29
CA MET A 30 7.24 9.94 0.76
C MET A 30 8.42 10.32 1.65
N GLU A 31 9.64 9.92 1.26
CA GLU A 31 10.87 10.26 1.94
C GLU A 31 11.07 11.79 1.93
N GLY A 32 11.44 12.35 3.08
CA GLY A 32 11.66 13.79 3.23
C GLY A 32 10.40 14.64 3.39
N ILE A 33 9.18 14.08 3.29
CA ILE A 33 7.94 14.86 3.50
C ILE A 33 7.60 14.92 5.00
N PRO A 34 7.52 16.12 5.60
CA PRO A 34 7.16 16.25 7.01
C PRO A 34 5.75 15.74 7.29
N ALA A 35 5.55 15.18 8.49
CA ALA A 35 4.26 14.62 8.90
C ALA A 35 3.08 15.61 8.74
N ARG A 36 3.29 16.91 9.00
CA ARG A 36 2.25 17.95 8.83
C ARG A 36 1.82 18.12 7.37
N GLN A 37 2.76 18.02 6.43
CA GLN A 37 2.46 18.14 5.00
C GLN A 37 1.75 16.89 4.50
N LEU A 38 2.18 15.69 4.93
CA LEU A 38 1.47 14.44 4.63
C LEU A 38 0.03 14.46 5.15
N GLN A 39 -0.18 14.96 6.36
CA GLN A 39 -1.51 15.13 6.95
C GLN A 39 -2.39 16.07 6.12
N LYS A 40 -1.84 17.21 5.65
CA LYS A 40 -2.56 18.13 4.75
C LYS A 40 -2.92 17.45 3.43
N MET A 41 -1.98 16.76 2.79
CA MET A 41 -2.21 16.02 1.54
C MET A 41 -3.29 14.95 1.72
N ARG A 42 -3.23 14.17 2.81
CA ARG A 42 -4.26 13.16 3.14
C ARG A 42 -5.64 13.76 3.32
N LYS A 43 -5.75 14.99 3.86
CA LYS A 43 -7.03 15.68 4.00
C LYS A 43 -7.56 16.20 2.66
N LEU A 44 -6.70 16.78 1.83
CA LEU A 44 -7.06 17.30 0.52
C LEU A 44 -7.53 16.20 -0.43
N LEU A 45 -6.85 15.05 -0.42
CA LEU A 45 -7.14 13.92 -1.29
C LEU A 45 -8.21 12.97 -0.72
N LYS A 46 -8.79 13.31 0.43
CA LYS A 46 -9.79 12.47 1.10
C LYS A 46 -11.07 12.44 0.26
N GLY A 47 -11.50 11.23 -0.10
CA GLY A 47 -12.72 11.01 -0.89
C GLY A 47 -12.43 10.73 -2.37
N GLU A 48 -11.28 11.16 -2.87
CA GLU A 48 -10.87 10.95 -4.27
C GLU A 48 -9.77 9.89 -4.40
N VAL A 49 -8.80 9.88 -3.48
CA VAL A 49 -7.64 8.98 -3.55
C VAL A 49 -7.43 8.24 -2.23
N LEU A 50 -7.18 6.93 -2.33
CA LEU A 50 -6.76 6.12 -1.19
C LEU A 50 -5.24 6.07 -1.08
N ILE A 51 -4.69 6.68 -0.02
CA ILE A 51 -3.24 6.68 0.24
C ILE A 51 -2.90 5.62 1.29
N LYS A 52 -2.25 4.53 0.85
CA LYS A 52 -1.72 3.46 1.71
C LYS A 52 -0.19 3.50 1.70
N MET A 53 0.40 3.43 2.89
CA MET A 53 1.84 3.34 3.09
C MET A 53 2.16 2.01 3.76
N SER A 54 3.10 1.27 3.20
CA SER A 54 3.51 -0.05 3.67
C SER A 54 5.00 -0.26 3.38
N LYS A 55 5.60 -1.30 3.95
CA LYS A 55 7.00 -1.62 3.67
C LYS A 55 7.17 -2.10 2.23
N LYS A 56 8.28 -1.71 1.60
CA LYS A 56 8.65 -2.13 0.24
C LYS A 56 8.53 -3.64 0.02
N SER A 57 9.01 -4.46 0.95
CA SER A 57 8.94 -5.93 0.82
C SER A 57 7.49 -6.45 0.80
N LEU A 58 6.60 -5.87 1.59
CA LEU A 58 5.18 -6.27 1.60
C LEU A 58 4.47 -5.83 0.30
N MET A 59 4.80 -4.64 -0.20
CA MET A 59 4.29 -4.17 -1.49
C MET A 59 4.70 -5.08 -2.65
N LEU A 60 5.98 -5.47 -2.71
CA LEU A 60 6.48 -6.37 -3.75
C LEU A 60 5.78 -7.72 -3.73
N HIS A 61 5.61 -8.32 -2.54
CA HIS A 61 4.87 -9.57 -2.42
C HIS A 61 3.39 -9.43 -2.79
N ALA A 62 2.75 -8.29 -2.49
CA ALA A 62 1.37 -8.04 -2.89
C ALA A 62 1.21 -7.94 -4.41
N ILE A 63 2.14 -7.25 -5.09
CA ILE A 63 2.17 -7.13 -6.55
C ILE A 63 2.40 -8.51 -7.18
N GLU A 64 3.36 -9.29 -6.67
CA GLU A 64 3.65 -10.62 -7.17
C GLU A 64 2.45 -11.57 -7.01
N LYS A 65 1.73 -11.49 -5.89
CA LYS A 65 0.49 -12.25 -5.69
C LYS A 65 -0.62 -11.79 -6.64
N ALA A 66 -0.83 -10.47 -6.79
CA ALA A 66 -1.85 -9.93 -7.67
C ALA A 66 -1.64 -10.36 -9.13
N SER A 67 -0.40 -10.32 -9.61
CA SER A 67 -0.03 -10.72 -10.97
C SER A 67 -0.18 -12.23 -11.25
N LYS A 68 -0.24 -13.08 -10.22
CA LYS A 68 -0.45 -14.53 -10.37
C LYS A 68 -1.93 -14.93 -10.35
N GLU A 69 -2.80 -14.02 -9.92
CA GLU A 69 -4.25 -14.23 -9.88
C GLU A 69 -4.96 -13.63 -11.11
N GLU A 70 -4.23 -13.02 -12.05
CA GLU A 70 -4.65 -12.77 -13.45
C GLU A 70 -4.48 -14.03 -14.32
#